data_AF-A0A9E5R1M8-F1
#
_entry.id   AF-A0A9E5R1M8-F1
#
_cell.length_a   1.000
_cell.length_b   1.000
_cell.length_c   1.000
_cell.angle_alpha   90.00
_cell.angle_beta   90.00
_cell.angle_gamma   90.00
#
_symmetry.space_group_name_H-M   'P 1'
#
loop_
_entity.id
_entity.type
_entity.pdbx_description
1 polymer ?
#
loop_
_entity_poly.entity_id
_entity_poly.type
_entity_poly.pdbx_seq_one_letter_code
_entity_poly.pdbx_strand_id
1 'polypeptide(L)'
;MTVTISFGFLLPSYTHDMLWLTAGEELRHKLTPSGVTITRLSEEMPPFTLRWGHPGGSPLMQWSSTSGQLMWDGRLRMVGRVDSLHILAEDELMIMEISGYLRDAQQPRLPSLQTLQTRLFQASPMVIEPEGDPAWYAFLMPLDSPLSDLAQQAFFNETSLECWGSLAHEAPGFHHLVGMPFILESLTVHG
;
A
#
# COMPACT_ATOMS: atom_id res chain seq x y z
N MET A 1 6.74 11.90 24.01
CA MET A 1 6.72 10.50 23.51
C MET A 1 7.62 10.41 22.29
N THR A 2 8.46 9.39 22.14
CA THR A 2 9.31 9.24 20.93
C THR A 2 8.72 8.19 20.01
N VAL A 3 8.68 8.50 18.72
CA VAL A 3 8.26 7.60 17.65
C VAL A 3 9.44 7.42 16.72
N THR A 4 9.77 6.17 16.42
CA THR A 4 10.83 5.84 15.46
C THR A 4 10.20 5.13 14.29
N ILE A 5 10.45 5.64 13.08
CA ILE A 5 10.07 4.97 11.84
C ILE A 5 11.29 4.31 11.26
N SER A 6 11.15 3.02 11.01
CA SER A 6 12.17 2.18 10.41
C SER A 6 11.58 1.35 9.29
N PHE A 7 12.41 0.95 8.35
CA PHE A 7 12.02 0.05 7.27
C PHE A 7 12.40 -1.38 7.65
N GLY A 8 11.47 -2.31 7.44
CA GLY A 8 11.71 -3.75 7.64
C GLY A 8 12.58 -4.40 6.55
N PHE A 9 13.09 -3.59 5.62
CA PHE A 9 13.80 -4.02 4.42
C PHE A 9 14.70 -2.89 3.89
N LEU A 10 15.58 -3.23 2.95
CA LEU A 10 16.39 -2.24 2.25
C LEU A 10 15.54 -1.54 1.19
N LEU A 11 15.42 -0.22 1.31
CA LEU A 11 14.71 0.60 0.32
C LEU A 11 15.44 0.61 -1.03
N PRO A 12 14.73 0.41 -2.16
CA PRO A 12 15.26 0.68 -3.49
C PRO A 12 15.73 2.13 -3.65
N SER A 13 16.77 2.36 -4.46
CA SER A 13 17.37 3.69 -4.56
C SER A 13 16.39 4.75 -5.09
N TYR A 14 15.48 4.36 -5.97
CA TYR A 14 14.48 5.25 -6.57
C TYR A 14 13.44 5.75 -5.55
N THR A 15 13.34 5.14 -4.37
CA THR A 15 12.46 5.65 -3.30
C THR A 15 13.14 6.67 -2.42
N HIS A 16 14.47 6.81 -2.56
CA HIS A 16 15.19 7.86 -1.86
C HIS A 16 14.54 9.19 -2.25
N ASP A 17 14.29 10.01 -1.25
CA ASP A 17 13.62 11.30 -1.42
C ASP A 17 12.14 11.27 -1.81
N MET A 18 11.53 10.11 -2.01
CA MET A 18 10.12 9.97 -2.36
C MET A 18 9.22 9.71 -1.16
N LEU A 19 9.79 9.27 -0.02
CA LEU A 19 8.98 8.91 1.14
C LEU A 19 8.82 10.10 2.08
N TRP A 20 7.58 10.35 2.49
CA TRP A 20 7.22 11.40 3.42
C TRP A 20 6.40 10.85 4.57
N LEU A 21 6.70 11.33 5.77
CA LEU A 21 5.87 11.10 6.93
C LEU A 21 5.05 12.36 7.22
N THR A 22 3.75 12.18 7.40
CA THR A 22 2.84 13.25 7.81
C THR A 22 2.04 12.89 9.05
N ALA A 23 1.72 13.87 9.89
CA ALA A 23 0.71 13.77 10.94
C ALA A 23 0.00 15.12 11.06
N GLY A 24 -1.25 15.18 10.61
CA GLY A 24 -2.01 16.43 10.49
C GLY A 24 -1.30 17.48 9.64
N GLU A 25 -1.50 18.76 9.98
CA GLU A 25 -0.77 19.87 9.36
C GLU A 25 0.59 20.14 10.01
N GLU A 26 0.79 19.64 11.24
CA GLU A 26 1.91 19.99 12.10
C GLU A 26 3.21 19.28 11.73
N LEU A 27 3.11 18.07 11.16
CA LEU A 27 4.27 17.27 10.84
C LEU A 27 4.32 16.91 9.36
N ARG A 28 5.41 17.32 8.72
CA ARG A 28 5.77 16.93 7.35
C ARG A 28 7.27 16.70 7.32
N HIS A 29 7.68 15.43 7.30
CA HIS A 29 9.09 15.06 7.35
C HIS A 29 9.45 14.12 6.21
N LYS A 30 10.44 14.50 5.42
CA LYS A 30 10.97 13.68 4.33
C LYS A 30 11.83 12.57 4.93
N LEU A 31 11.57 11.32 4.57
CA LEU A 31 12.30 10.18 5.10
C LEU A 31 13.61 9.95 4.34
N THR A 32 14.62 9.53 5.09
CA THR A 32 15.89 9.04 4.56
C THR A 32 15.89 7.51 4.55
N PRO A 33 16.82 6.83 3.85
CA PRO A 33 16.91 5.36 3.88
C PRO A 33 17.09 4.77 5.29
N SER A 34 17.67 5.53 6.22
CA SER A 34 17.81 5.15 7.64
C SER A 34 16.52 5.32 8.46
N GLY A 35 15.43 5.81 7.87
CA GLY A 35 14.20 6.15 8.57
C GLY A 35 14.27 7.53 9.23
N VAL A 36 13.46 7.73 10.27
CA VAL A 36 13.45 8.96 11.08
C VAL A 36 13.03 8.66 12.51
N THR A 37 13.62 9.37 13.47
CA THR A 37 13.13 9.43 14.85
C THR A 37 12.53 10.80 15.11
N ILE A 38 11.29 10.83 15.58
CA ILE A 38 10.54 12.05 15.85
C ILE A 38 10.09 12.06 17.30
N THR A 39 10.38 13.14 18.01
CA THR A 39 9.81 13.39 19.32
C THR A 39 8.46 14.06 19.13
N ARG A 40 7.39 13.35 19.51
CA ARG A 40 6.03 13.84 19.46
C ARG A 40 5.90 15.04 20.40
N LEU A 41 5.38 16.13 19.86
CA LEU A 41 5.24 17.42 20.54
C LEU A 41 3.97 17.48 21.41
N SER A 42 2.96 16.66 21.13
CA SER A 42 1.68 16.60 21.87
C SER A 42 1.07 15.20 21.90
N GLU A 43 0.40 14.80 22.98
CA GLU A 43 -0.34 13.52 23.06
C GLU A 43 -1.53 13.45 22.09
N GLU A 44 -2.01 14.58 21.57
CA GLU A 44 -3.18 14.65 20.67
C GLU A 44 -2.85 14.63 19.17
N MET A 45 -1.58 14.45 18.77
CA MET A 45 -1.26 14.43 17.33
C MET A 45 -2.08 13.38 16.54
N PRO A 46 -2.51 13.71 15.32
CA PRO A 46 -3.19 12.78 14.42
C PRO A 46 -2.37 11.51 14.13
N PRO A 47 -3.00 10.47 13.54
CA PRO A 47 -2.29 9.29 13.06
C PRO A 47 -1.13 9.65 12.12
N PHE A 48 -0.07 8.86 12.18
CA PHE A 48 1.04 9.00 11.24
C PHE A 48 0.68 8.35 9.92
N THR A 49 0.95 9.03 8.80
CA THR A 49 0.76 8.50 7.45
C THR A 49 2.08 8.57 6.70
N LEU A 50 2.54 7.42 6.21
CA LEU A 50 3.59 7.35 5.20
C LEU A 50 2.98 7.70 3.84
N ARG A 51 3.63 8.56 3.06
CA ARG A 51 3.17 9.06 1.76
C ARG A 51 4.28 8.99 0.72
N TRP A 52 3.88 8.89 -0.53
CA TRP A 52 4.76 8.87 -1.69
C TRP A 52 4.87 10.24 -2.39
N GLY A 53 6.07 10.55 -2.90
CA GLY A 53 6.43 11.75 -3.66
C GLY A 53 6.52 13.04 -2.84
N HIS A 54 5.45 13.42 -2.16
CA HIS A 54 5.34 14.70 -1.44
C HIS A 54 4.42 14.56 -0.20
N PRO A 55 4.40 15.56 0.71
CA PRO A 55 3.55 15.50 1.92
C PRO A 55 2.04 15.35 1.67
N GLY A 56 1.56 15.62 0.47
CA GLY A 56 0.15 15.47 0.09
C GLY A 56 -0.09 14.34 -0.91
N GLY A 57 0.93 13.51 -1.18
CA GLY A 57 0.84 12.45 -2.18
C GLY A 57 0.10 11.21 -1.67
N SER A 58 0.06 10.18 -2.51
CA SER A 58 -0.63 8.92 -2.21
C SER A 58 -0.14 8.33 -0.88
N PRO A 59 -1.04 8.02 0.06
CA PRO A 59 -0.66 7.39 1.30
C PRO A 59 -0.22 5.95 1.03
N LEU A 60 0.71 5.41 1.82
CA LEU A 60 1.24 4.06 1.68
C LEU A 60 0.94 3.18 2.89
N MET A 61 0.89 3.80 4.06
CA MET A 61 0.64 3.14 5.34
C MET A 61 0.15 4.18 6.34
N GLN A 62 -0.76 3.78 7.23
CA GLN A 62 -1.21 4.61 8.34
C GLN A 62 -1.03 3.85 9.66
N TRP A 63 -0.51 4.54 10.67
CA TRP A 63 -0.36 4.00 12.01
C TRP A 63 -1.21 4.78 12.99
N SER A 64 -2.11 4.07 13.68
CA SER A 64 -2.92 4.59 14.78
C SER A 64 -2.16 4.67 16.11
N SER A 65 -1.04 3.94 16.24
CA SER A 65 -0.24 3.93 17.47
C SER A 65 0.43 5.28 17.74
N THR A 66 0.37 5.70 19.00
CA THR A 66 0.91 6.97 19.50
C THR A 66 2.36 6.85 19.97
N SER A 67 2.91 5.63 20.11
CA SER A 67 4.29 5.36 20.53
C SER A 67 4.90 4.13 19.86
N GLY A 68 6.23 4.12 19.88
CA GLY A 68 7.02 2.92 19.58
C GLY A 68 7.64 2.96 18.20
N GLN A 69 7.99 1.77 17.71
CA GLN A 69 8.58 1.57 16.41
C GLN A 69 7.48 1.36 15.37
N LEU A 70 7.37 2.29 14.43
CA LEU A 70 6.52 2.14 13.26
C LEU A 70 7.34 1.48 12.16
N MET A 71 6.88 0.34 11.67
CA MET A 71 7.56 -0.41 10.62
C MET A 71 6.73 -0.45 9.36
N TRP A 72 7.39 -0.17 8.24
CA TRP A 72 6.86 -0.45 6.90
C TRP A 72 7.78 -1.45 6.21
N ASP A 73 7.21 -2.50 5.63
CA ASP A 73 7.92 -3.58 4.96
C ASP A 73 7.88 -3.46 3.42
N GLY A 74 7.46 -2.29 2.91
CA GLY A 74 7.40 -2.02 1.48
C GLY A 74 6.09 -2.49 0.85
N ARG A 75 5.16 -3.02 1.63
CA ARG A 75 3.89 -3.53 1.13
C ARG A 75 2.77 -2.52 1.28
N LEU A 76 1.79 -2.68 0.40
CA LEU A 76 0.61 -1.87 0.30
C LEU A 76 -0.60 -2.79 0.20
N ARG A 77 -1.64 -2.49 0.99
CA ARG A 77 -2.95 -3.10 0.85
C ARG A 77 -3.96 -2.00 0.56
N MET A 78 -4.79 -2.20 -0.45
CA MET A 78 -5.85 -1.28 -0.75
C MET A 78 -7.10 -2.00 -1.24
N VAL A 79 -8.19 -1.26 -1.19
CA VAL A 79 -9.50 -1.70 -1.66
C VAL A 79 -10.07 -0.61 -2.55
N GLY A 80 -10.63 -0.98 -3.70
CA GLY A 80 -10.96 0.00 -4.71
C GLY A 80 -11.59 -0.59 -5.96
N ARG A 81 -11.44 0.11 -7.07
CA ARG A 81 -11.85 -0.31 -8.40
C ARG A 81 -10.72 -0.05 -9.39
N VAL A 82 -10.66 -0.87 -10.44
CA VAL A 82 -9.75 -0.62 -11.56
C VAL A 82 -10.28 0.55 -12.36
N ASP A 83 -9.50 1.62 -12.46
CA ASP A 83 -9.83 2.79 -13.29
C ASP A 83 -9.34 2.59 -14.73
N SER A 84 -8.18 1.95 -14.89
CA SER A 84 -7.58 1.71 -16.20
C SER A 84 -6.63 0.51 -16.19
N LEU A 85 -6.43 -0.05 -17.39
CA LEU A 85 -5.46 -1.10 -17.68
C LEU A 85 -4.61 -0.67 -18.87
N HIS A 86 -3.30 -0.72 -18.72
CA HIS A 86 -2.34 -0.48 -19.79
C HIS A 86 -1.55 -1.75 -20.07
N ILE A 87 -1.49 -2.16 -21.32
CA ILE A 87 -0.71 -3.32 -21.76
C ILE A 87 0.53 -2.81 -22.48
N LEU A 88 1.70 -3.13 -21.93
CA LEU A 88 3.00 -2.87 -22.53
C LEU A 88 3.49 -4.17 -23.17
N ALA A 89 3.16 -4.35 -24.45
CA ALA A 89 3.40 -5.61 -25.16
C ALA A 89 4.90 -5.94 -25.30
N GLU A 90 5.76 -4.94 -25.46
CA GLU A 90 7.22 -5.13 -25.59
C GLU A 90 7.85 -5.63 -24.29
N ASP A 91 7.31 -5.21 -23.14
CA ASP A 91 7.79 -5.58 -21.80
C ASP A 91 7.02 -6.78 -21.21
N GLU A 92 6.06 -7.34 -21.94
CA GLU A 92 5.13 -8.39 -21.48
C GLU A 92 4.49 -8.05 -20.12
N LEU A 93 4.12 -6.78 -19.93
CA LEU A 93 3.67 -6.23 -18.66
C LEU A 93 2.28 -5.59 -18.78
N MET A 94 1.49 -5.72 -17.71
CA MET A 94 0.26 -4.97 -17.51
C MET A 94 0.44 -4.00 -16.34
N ILE A 95 0.03 -2.75 -16.54
CA ILE A 95 -0.14 -1.75 -15.49
C ILE A 95 -1.63 -1.62 -15.21
N MET A 96 -2.01 -1.85 -13.96
CA MET A 96 -3.36 -1.67 -13.46
C MET A 96 -3.40 -0.45 -12.55
N GLU A 97 -4.22 0.51 -12.92
CA GLU A 97 -4.48 1.70 -12.11
C GLU A 97 -5.73 1.49 -11.26
N ILE A 98 -5.62 1.73 -9.96
CA ILE A 98 -6.72 1.53 -9.01
C ILE A 98 -6.96 2.84 -8.24
N SER A 99 -8.21 3.29 -8.21
CA SER A 99 -8.68 4.27 -7.22
C SER A 99 -9.30 3.54 -6.03
N GLY A 100 -8.94 3.97 -4.83
CA GLY A 100 -9.44 3.32 -3.62
C GLY A 100 -8.84 3.84 -2.34
N TYR A 101 -8.97 3.03 -1.29
CA TYR A 101 -8.58 3.37 0.07
C TYR A 101 -7.53 2.43 0.57
N LEU A 102 -6.61 2.94 1.39
CA LEU A 102 -5.68 2.09 2.11
C LEU A 102 -6.42 1.16 3.06
N ARG A 103 -5.85 -0.01 3.24
CA ARG A 103 -6.21 -0.93 4.31
C ARG A 103 -4.99 -1.18 5.17
N ASP A 104 -5.23 -1.54 6.42
CA ASP A 104 -4.15 -1.91 7.33
C ASP A 104 -3.37 -3.11 6.75
N ALA A 105 -2.14 -2.82 6.31
CA ALA A 105 -1.21 -3.81 5.77
C ALA A 105 -0.66 -4.75 6.87
N GLN A 106 -0.95 -4.53 8.15
CA GLN A 106 -0.61 -5.48 9.21
C GLN A 106 -1.71 -6.51 9.47
N GLN A 107 -2.91 -6.31 8.91
CA GLN A 107 -3.99 -7.30 9.05
C GLN A 107 -3.69 -8.52 8.18
N PRO A 108 -3.66 -9.74 8.77
CA PRO A 108 -3.41 -10.94 8.01
C PRO A 108 -4.50 -11.16 6.95
N ARG A 109 -4.08 -11.46 5.72
CA ARG A 109 -4.96 -11.72 4.56
C ARG A 109 -5.93 -12.88 4.82
N LEU A 110 -5.42 -13.92 5.48
CA LEU A 110 -6.18 -15.09 5.88
C LEU A 110 -5.86 -15.40 7.35
N PRO A 111 -6.82 -15.90 8.12
CA PRO A 111 -6.56 -16.28 9.51
C PRO A 111 -5.49 -17.39 9.54
N SER A 112 -4.49 -17.23 10.42
CA SER A 112 -3.49 -18.28 10.63
C SER A 112 -4.13 -19.54 11.22
N LEU A 113 -3.47 -20.70 11.12
CA LEU A 113 -3.94 -21.92 11.78
C LEU A 113 -4.16 -21.71 13.28
N GLN A 114 -3.27 -20.98 13.95
CA GLN A 114 -3.40 -20.64 15.37
C GLN A 114 -4.63 -19.74 15.63
N THR A 115 -4.90 -18.78 14.74
CA THR A 115 -6.10 -17.94 14.80
C THR A 115 -7.36 -18.78 14.61
N LEU A 116 -7.35 -19.72 13.66
CA LEU A 116 -8.47 -20.63 13.38
C LEU A 116 -8.72 -21.62 14.52
N GLN A 117 -7.69 -22.04 15.24
CA GLN A 117 -7.82 -22.93 16.39
C GLN A 117 -8.44 -22.25 17.61
N THR A 118 -8.38 -20.92 17.68
CA THR A 118 -8.78 -20.14 18.87
C THR A 118 -10.06 -19.33 18.66
N ARG A 119 -10.58 -19.24 17.43
CA ARG A 119 -11.81 -18.52 17.11
C ARG A 119 -12.72 -19.42 16.27
N LEU A 120 -14.01 -19.46 16.62
CA LEU A 120 -15.05 -20.03 15.76
C LEU A 120 -15.08 -19.24 14.44
N PHE A 121 -15.28 -19.92 13.31
CA PHE A 121 -15.49 -19.28 12.01
C PHE A 121 -16.68 -18.33 12.11
N GLN A 122 -16.41 -17.05 12.30
CA GLN A 122 -17.35 -15.99 12.07
C GLN A 122 -16.89 -15.30 10.80
N ALA A 123 -17.69 -15.44 9.75
CA ALA A 123 -17.64 -14.49 8.64
C ALA A 123 -17.96 -13.13 9.27
N SER A 124 -16.94 -12.33 9.53
CA SER A 124 -17.18 -10.91 9.75
C SER A 124 -17.68 -10.41 8.40
N PRO A 125 -18.89 -9.81 8.32
CA PRO A 125 -19.25 -9.09 7.11
C PRO A 125 -18.11 -8.11 6.90
N MET A 126 -17.39 -8.28 5.79
CA MET A 126 -16.29 -7.40 5.45
C MET A 126 -16.94 -6.10 4.99
N VAL A 127 -17.39 -5.30 5.95
CA VAL A 127 -17.76 -3.93 5.67
C VAL A 127 -16.44 -3.26 5.38
N ILE A 128 -16.19 -3.08 4.08
CA ILE A 128 -15.13 -2.23 3.59
C ILE A 128 -15.61 -0.81 3.91
N GLU A 129 -15.49 -0.40 5.17
CA GLU A 129 -15.54 1.02 5.47
C GLU A 129 -14.21 1.60 4.98
N PRO A 130 -14.26 2.53 4.03
CA PRO A 130 -13.06 3.21 3.59
C PRO A 130 -12.49 4.04 4.74
N GLU A 131 -11.26 3.74 5.14
CA GLU A 131 -10.52 4.59 6.06
C GLU A 131 -9.59 5.51 5.25
N GLY A 132 -9.73 6.82 5.45
CA GLY A 132 -8.86 7.84 4.85
C GLY A 132 -9.35 8.38 3.50
N ASP A 133 -8.49 9.19 2.88
CA ASP A 133 -8.78 9.82 1.59
C ASP A 133 -8.57 8.82 0.45
N PRO A 134 -9.44 8.83 -0.59
CA PRO A 134 -9.22 8.02 -1.76
C PRO A 134 -7.92 8.44 -2.44
N ALA A 135 -7.16 7.46 -2.91
CA ALA A 135 -5.92 7.67 -3.63
C ALA A 135 -5.84 6.72 -4.81
N TRP A 136 -4.95 7.08 -5.73
CA TRP A 136 -4.69 6.35 -6.95
C TRP A 136 -3.32 5.66 -6.86
N TYR A 137 -3.26 4.44 -7.37
CA TYR A 137 -2.08 3.58 -7.34
C TYR A 137 -1.92 2.82 -8.65
N ALA A 138 -0.67 2.63 -9.07
CA ALA A 138 -0.31 1.79 -10.21
C ALA A 138 0.30 0.48 -9.71
N PHE A 139 -0.27 -0.64 -10.17
CA PHE A 139 0.26 -1.98 -9.95
C PHE A 139 0.75 -2.59 -11.25
N LEU A 140 1.92 -3.20 -11.19
CA LEU A 140 2.59 -3.90 -12.28
C LEU A 140 2.37 -5.39 -12.09
N MET A 141 2.05 -6.10 -13.16
CA MET A 141 1.96 -7.55 -13.18
C MET A 141 2.36 -8.10 -14.55
N PRO A 142 2.92 -9.33 -14.63
CA PRO A 142 3.15 -9.97 -15.92
C PRO A 142 1.85 -10.13 -16.70
N LEU A 143 1.91 -9.93 -18.01
CA LEU A 143 0.74 -10.01 -18.89
C LEU A 143 0.12 -11.41 -18.91
N ASP A 144 0.95 -12.45 -18.75
CA ASP A 144 0.56 -13.87 -18.74
C ASP A 144 0.16 -14.39 -17.33
N SER A 145 0.13 -13.52 -16.32
CA SER A 145 -0.26 -13.89 -14.97
C SER A 145 -1.77 -14.13 -14.83
N PRO A 146 -2.23 -15.10 -14.04
CA PRO A 146 -3.65 -15.22 -13.69
C PRO A 146 -4.25 -13.94 -13.05
N LEU A 147 -3.39 -13.08 -12.49
CA LEU A 147 -3.82 -11.79 -11.94
C LEU A 147 -4.23 -10.80 -13.03
N SER A 148 -3.66 -10.89 -14.24
CA SER A 148 -4.00 -10.00 -15.36
C SER A 148 -5.40 -10.31 -15.88
N ASP A 149 -5.78 -11.59 -15.95
CA ASP A 149 -7.13 -12.02 -16.31
C ASP A 149 -8.16 -11.54 -15.27
N LEU A 150 -7.85 -11.68 -13.99
CA LEU A 150 -8.73 -11.20 -12.91
C LEU A 150 -8.85 -9.67 -12.92
N ALA A 151 -7.76 -8.94 -13.18
CA ALA A 151 -7.78 -7.48 -13.29
C ALA A 151 -8.65 -7.02 -14.48
N GLN A 152 -8.54 -7.68 -15.64
CA GLN A 152 -9.40 -7.43 -16.80
C GLN A 152 -10.87 -7.70 -16.48
N GLN A 153 -11.19 -8.83 -15.84
CA GLN A 153 -12.56 -9.14 -15.43
C GLN A 153 -13.10 -8.10 -14.44
N ALA A 154 -12.29 -7.69 -13.46
CA ALA A 154 -12.70 -6.68 -12.49
C ALA A 154 -12.95 -5.32 -13.16
N PHE A 155 -12.11 -4.94 -14.11
CA PHE A 155 -12.28 -3.72 -14.91
C PHE A 155 -13.57 -3.76 -15.73
N PHE A 156 -13.82 -4.83 -16.50
CA PHE A 156 -15.01 -4.94 -17.35
C PHE A 156 -16.33 -5.04 -16.56
N ASN A 157 -16.29 -5.63 -15.37
CA ASN A 157 -17.47 -5.82 -14.52
C ASN A 157 -17.66 -4.69 -13.50
N GLU A 158 -16.76 -3.70 -13.46
CA GLU A 158 -16.75 -2.59 -12.48
C GLU A 158 -16.81 -3.07 -11.01
N THR A 159 -16.25 -4.24 -10.73
CA THR A 159 -16.33 -4.86 -9.41
C THR A 159 -15.33 -4.24 -8.45
N SER A 160 -15.74 -4.15 -7.18
CA SER A 160 -14.82 -3.78 -6.11
C SER A 160 -13.79 -4.90 -5.93
N LEU A 161 -12.56 -4.51 -5.67
CA LEU A 161 -11.44 -5.43 -5.45
C LEU A 161 -10.65 -5.02 -4.22
N GLU A 162 -9.96 -5.98 -3.65
CA GLU A 162 -8.89 -5.77 -2.70
C GLU A 162 -7.59 -6.26 -3.33
N CYS A 163 -6.57 -5.39 -3.37
CA CYS A 163 -5.26 -5.75 -3.88
C CYS A 163 -4.18 -5.60 -2.82
N TRP A 164 -3.15 -6.41 -3.01
CA TRP A 164 -1.94 -6.40 -2.22
C TRP A 164 -0.75 -6.32 -3.17
N GLY A 165 0.17 -5.42 -2.89
CA GLY A 165 1.42 -5.34 -3.65
C GLY A 165 2.60 -4.99 -2.78
N SER A 166 3.77 -5.23 -3.35
CA SER A 166 5.05 -4.84 -2.77
C SER A 166 5.75 -3.86 -3.69
N LEU A 167 6.48 -2.94 -3.08
CA LEU A 167 7.32 -2.02 -3.79
C LEU A 167 8.31 -2.79 -4.67
N ALA A 168 8.38 -2.44 -5.95
CA ALA A 168 9.22 -3.12 -6.92
C ALA A 168 10.71 -3.09 -6.54
N HIS A 169 11.43 -4.16 -6.88
CA HIS A 169 12.89 -4.10 -6.86
C HIS A 169 13.43 -3.10 -7.90
N GLU A 170 14.66 -2.64 -7.71
CA GLU A 170 15.31 -1.71 -8.64
C GLU A 170 15.77 -2.38 -9.94
N ALA A 171 16.22 -3.64 -9.86
CA ALA A 171 16.80 -4.39 -10.97
C ALA A 171 15.96 -4.44 -12.26
N PRO A 172 14.62 -4.47 -12.23
CA PRO A 172 13.81 -4.46 -13.46
C PRO A 172 13.56 -3.06 -14.05
N GLY A 173 14.00 -1.98 -13.41
CA GLY A 173 13.83 -0.63 -13.95
C GLY A 173 12.38 -0.11 -13.99
N PHE A 174 11.43 -0.76 -13.32
CA PHE A 174 10.00 -0.40 -13.37
C PHE A 174 9.68 1.05 -12.96
N HIS A 175 10.55 1.67 -12.17
CA HIS A 175 10.45 3.08 -11.79
C HIS A 175 10.61 4.05 -12.98
N HIS A 176 11.12 3.58 -14.12
CA HIS A 176 11.12 4.33 -15.38
C HIS A 176 9.78 4.27 -16.12
N LEU A 177 8.95 3.26 -15.83
CA LEU A 177 7.62 3.09 -16.44
C LEU A 177 6.55 3.85 -15.65
N VAL A 178 6.55 3.71 -14.32
CA VAL A 178 5.58 4.36 -13.42
C VAL A 178 6.26 4.97 -12.21
N GLY A 179 5.74 6.12 -11.77
CA GLY A 179 6.32 6.88 -10.67
C GLY A 179 6.18 6.25 -9.28
N MET A 180 5.33 5.24 -9.13
CA MET A 180 5.10 4.49 -7.88
C MET A 180 4.92 3.00 -8.20
N PRO A 181 6.02 2.26 -8.45
CA PRO A 181 5.95 0.91 -9.00
C PRO A 181 5.67 -0.13 -7.90
N PHE A 182 4.40 -0.52 -7.74
CA PHE A 182 4.03 -1.68 -6.92
C PHE A 182 3.89 -2.92 -7.80
N ILE A 183 4.48 -4.05 -7.41
CA ILE A 183 4.21 -5.35 -8.01
C ILE A 183 2.96 -5.92 -7.36
N LEU A 184 1.98 -6.32 -8.17
CA LEU A 184 0.78 -6.99 -7.67
C LEU A 184 1.13 -8.40 -7.19
N GLU A 185 0.95 -8.67 -5.90
CA GLU A 185 1.16 -10.00 -5.31
C GLU A 185 -0.15 -10.77 -5.21
N SER A 186 -1.26 -10.07 -4.99
CA SER A 186 -2.58 -10.70 -4.97
C SER A 186 -3.72 -9.76 -5.26
N LEU A 187 -4.80 -10.33 -5.80
CA LEU A 187 -6.04 -9.65 -6.12
C LEU A 187 -7.21 -10.50 -5.63
N THR A 188 -8.15 -9.88 -4.93
CA THR A 188 -9.42 -10.48 -4.52
C THR A 188 -10.54 -9.66 -5.13
N VAL A 189 -11.43 -10.28 -5.89
CA VAL A 189 -12.60 -9.62 -6.49
C VAL A 189 -13.81 -9.87 -5.59
N HIS A 190 -14.56 -8.82 -5.30
CA HIS A 190 -15.81 -8.89 -4.54
C HIS A 190 -17.00 -8.86 -5.49
N GLY A 191 -17.85 -9.88 -5.42
CA GLY A 191 -19.09 -10.02 -6.17
C GLY A 191 -20.33 -9.80 -5.31
#